data_AF-S4PP16-F1
#
_entry.id   AF-S4PP16-F1
#
_cell.length_a   1.000
_cell.length_b   1.000
_cell.length_c   1.000
_cell.angle_alpha   90.00
_cell.angle_beta   90.00
_cell.angle_gamma   90.00
#
_symmetry.space_group_name_H-M   'P 1'
#
loop_
_entity.id
_entity.type
_entity.pdbx_description
1 polymer ?
#
loop_
_entity_poly.entity_id
_entity_poly.type
_entity_poly.pdbx_seq_one_letter_code
_entity_poly.pdbx_strand_id
1 'polypeptide(L)'
;MRRRAGVGAIQKQRLEQEKYREKGSEIQENQFQQMSKQLEVFRENLEEFASKHKSEIKKNAQFRRQFQEMCAAIGVDPLASGKGFWSVLGIGDFYYELGVQIVEVCLATNYKNGGLITLDELRSRLIAARGKAKKHQDITNEDLLAAM
;
A
#
# COMPACT_ATOMS: atom_id res chain seq x y z
N MET A 1 -26.09 -48.60 -35.01
CA MET A 1 -24.92 -48.22 -35.86
C MET A 1 -24.28 -46.96 -35.31
N ARG A 2 -23.02 -47.02 -34.87
CA ARG A 2 -22.22 -45.84 -34.46
C ARG A 2 -20.99 -45.78 -35.37
N ARG A 3 -20.99 -44.86 -36.34
CA ARG A 3 -19.84 -44.67 -37.25
C ARG A 3 -18.64 -44.22 -36.42
N ARG A 4 -17.56 -45.00 -36.42
CA ARG A 4 -16.27 -44.60 -35.83
C ARG A 4 -15.73 -43.41 -36.62
N ALA A 5 -15.32 -42.35 -35.95
CA ALA A 5 -14.69 -41.20 -36.58
C ALA A 5 -13.45 -41.66 -37.37
N GLY A 6 -13.30 -41.23 -38.62
CA GLY A 6 -12.13 -41.53 -39.43
C GLY A 6 -10.87 -40.86 -38.89
N VAL A 7 -9.71 -41.46 -39.11
CA VAL A 7 -8.40 -40.97 -38.61
C VAL A 7 -8.17 -39.50 -38.96
N GLY A 8 -8.58 -39.04 -40.15
CA GLY A 8 -8.51 -37.64 -40.56
C GLY A 8 -9.42 -36.69 -39.76
N ALA A 9 -10.59 -37.15 -39.30
CA ALA A 9 -11.46 -36.36 -38.43
C ALA A 9 -10.86 -36.19 -37.02
N ILE A 10 -10.23 -37.25 -36.49
CA ILE A 10 -9.51 -37.21 -35.21
C ILE A 10 -8.30 -36.26 -35.29
N GLN A 11 -7.57 -36.30 -36.40
CA GLN A 11 -6.39 -35.44 -36.60
C GLN A 11 -6.77 -33.97 -36.80
N LYS A 12 -7.86 -33.69 -37.53
CA LYS A 12 -8.43 -32.34 -37.64
C LYS A 12 -8.89 -31.80 -36.28
N GLN A 13 -9.55 -32.63 -35.47
CA GLN A 13 -10.02 -32.24 -34.15
C GLN A 13 -8.86 -31.96 -33.17
N ARG A 14 -7.74 -32.70 -33.27
CA ARG A 14 -6.50 -32.41 -32.51
C ARG A 14 -5.87 -31.09 -32.93
N LEU A 15 -5.72 -30.84 -34.24
CA LEU A 15 -5.19 -29.58 -34.77
C LEU A 15 -6.05 -28.37 -34.37
N GLU A 16 -7.38 -28.52 -34.36
CA GLU A 16 -8.28 -27.47 -33.88
C GLU A 16 -8.08 -27.21 -32.38
N GLN A 17 -8.00 -28.25 -31.54
CA GLN A 17 -7.71 -28.09 -30.10
C GLN A 17 -6.36 -27.42 -29.83
N GLU A 18 -5.31 -27.79 -30.58
CA GLU A 18 -3.98 -27.17 -30.45
C GLU A 18 -4.04 -25.68 -30.81
N LYS A 19 -4.72 -25.31 -31.90
CA LYS A 19 -4.92 -23.90 -32.28
C LYS A 19 -5.72 -23.11 -31.24
N TYR A 20 -6.77 -23.70 -30.67
CA TYR A 20 -7.54 -23.05 -29.60
C TYR A 20 -6.69 -22.85 -28.33
N ARG A 21 -5.84 -23.82 -27.99
CA ARG A 21 -4.94 -23.73 -26.84
C ARG A 21 -3.87 -22.66 -27.07
N GLU A 22 -3.25 -22.63 -28.24
CA GLU A 22 -2.26 -21.63 -28.60
C GLU A 22 -2.86 -20.23 -28.57
N LYS A 23 -4.06 -20.05 -29.14
CA LYS A 23 -4.76 -18.76 -29.09
C LYS A 23 -5.17 -18.37 -27.66
N GLY A 24 -5.53 -19.34 -26.82
CA GLY A 24 -5.79 -19.13 -25.40
C GLY A 24 -4.57 -18.61 -24.65
N SER A 25 -3.40 -19.22 -24.88
CA SER A 25 -2.13 -18.76 -24.31
C SER A 25 -1.77 -17.35 -24.78
N GLU A 26 -1.95 -17.05 -26.06
CA GLU A 26 -1.69 -15.72 -26.64
C GLU A 26 -2.60 -14.65 -26.00
N ILE A 27 -3.89 -14.94 -25.80
CA ILE A 27 -4.82 -14.03 -25.13
C ILE A 27 -4.40 -13.80 -23.67
N GLN A 28 -3.99 -14.85 -22.96
CA GLN A 28 -3.55 -14.73 -21.56
C GLN A 28 -2.29 -13.86 -21.45
N GLU A 29 -1.31 -14.07 -22.33
CA GLU A 29 -0.09 -13.26 -22.38
C GLU A 29 -0.41 -11.79 -22.69
N ASN A 30 -1.27 -11.52 -23.67
CA ASN A 30 -1.71 -10.17 -23.99
C ASN A 30 -2.42 -9.49 -22.81
N GLN A 31 -3.27 -10.21 -22.07
CA GLN A 31 -3.91 -9.67 -20.88
C GLN A 31 -2.90 -9.37 -19.77
N PHE A 32 -1.90 -10.23 -19.58
CA PHE A 32 -0.86 -10.02 -18.57
C PHE A 32 -0.01 -8.78 -18.89
N GLN A 33 0.39 -8.60 -20.14
CA GLN A 33 1.12 -7.42 -20.60
C GLN A 33 0.28 -6.15 -20.44
N GLN A 34 -1.01 -6.20 -20.79
CA GLN A 34 -1.92 -5.07 -20.60
C GLN A 34 -2.08 -4.70 -19.12
N MET A 35 -2.20 -5.70 -18.23
CA MET A 35 -2.31 -5.49 -16.80
C MET A 35 -1.02 -4.87 -16.22
N SER A 36 0.14 -5.35 -16.66
CA SER A 36 1.45 -4.82 -16.25
C SER A 36 1.58 -3.34 -16.63
N LYS A 37 1.20 -2.99 -17.86
CA LYS A 37 1.19 -1.59 -18.33
C LYS A 37 0.20 -0.72 -17.54
N GLN A 38 -0.98 -1.25 -17.20
CA GLN A 38 -1.94 -0.51 -16.38
C GLN A 38 -1.42 -0.25 -14.97
N LEU A 39 -0.70 -1.21 -14.37
CA LEU A 39 -0.06 -1.02 -13.06
C LEU A 39 1.04 0.05 -13.11
N GLU A 40 1.82 0.12 -14.19
CA GLU A 40 2.81 1.19 -14.39
C GLU A 40 2.15 2.57 -14.47
N VAL A 41 1.15 2.75 -15.33
CA VAL A 41 0.41 4.02 -15.44
C VAL A 41 -0.24 4.41 -14.11
N PHE A 42 -0.80 3.42 -13.42
CA PHE A 42 -1.41 3.66 -12.11
C PHE A 42 -0.37 4.11 -11.08
N ARG A 43 0.81 3.48 -11.08
CA ARG A 43 1.93 3.83 -10.20
C ARG A 43 2.38 5.28 -10.42
N GLU A 44 2.55 5.70 -11.68
CA GLU A 44 2.92 7.07 -12.03
C GLU A 44 1.88 8.09 -11.55
N ASN A 45 0.60 7.81 -11.79
CA ASN A 45 -0.50 8.68 -11.35
C ASN A 45 -0.57 8.79 -9.82
N LEU A 46 -0.35 7.69 -9.10
CA LEU A 46 -0.34 7.69 -7.63
C LEU A 46 0.88 8.45 -7.10
N GLU A 47 2.02 8.39 -7.80
CA GLU A 47 3.20 9.22 -7.52
C GLU A 47 2.89 10.71 -7.60
N GLU A 48 2.30 11.12 -8.72
CA GLU A 48 1.95 12.51 -8.97
C GLU A 48 0.94 12.99 -7.93
N PHE A 49 -0.09 12.18 -7.65
CA PHE A 49 -1.07 12.47 -6.62
C PHE A 49 -0.42 12.65 -5.25
N ALA A 50 0.42 11.71 -4.83
CA ALA A 50 1.05 11.74 -3.53
C ALA A 50 2.03 12.91 -3.38
N SER A 51 2.78 13.25 -4.44
CA SER A 51 3.69 14.40 -4.43
C SER A 51 2.93 15.72 -4.33
N LYS A 52 1.84 15.88 -5.10
CA LYS A 52 0.99 17.08 -5.10
C LYS A 52 0.27 17.28 -3.77
N HIS A 53 -0.22 16.19 -3.17
CA HIS A 53 -1.03 16.23 -1.95
C HIS A 53 -0.25 15.88 -0.68
N LYS A 54 1.09 15.80 -0.73
CA LYS A 54 1.96 15.41 0.40
C LYS A 54 1.66 16.16 1.70
N SER A 55 1.45 17.48 1.61
CA SER A 55 1.16 18.32 2.78
C SER A 55 -0.21 18.00 3.40
N GLU A 56 -1.22 17.75 2.57
CA GLU A 56 -2.58 17.41 3.00
C GLU A 56 -2.61 16.03 3.66
N ILE A 57 -1.92 15.05 3.06
CA ILE A 57 -1.73 13.70 3.64
C ILE A 57 -1.10 13.82 5.04
N LYS A 58 -0.10 14.69 5.20
CA LYS A 58 0.57 14.86 6.52
C LYS A 58 -0.29 15.58 7.55
N LYS A 59 -1.16 16.51 7.15
CA LYS A 59 -1.91 17.36 8.08
C LYS A 59 -3.27 16.79 8.47
N ASN A 60 -4.00 16.22 7.52
CA ASN A 60 -5.37 15.77 7.70
C ASN A 60 -5.43 14.25 7.91
N ALA A 61 -5.89 13.82 9.09
CA ALA A 61 -5.97 12.40 9.44
C ALA A 61 -6.93 11.59 8.55
N GLN A 62 -8.09 12.15 8.22
CA GLN A 62 -9.08 11.47 7.39
C GLN A 62 -8.53 11.24 5.97
N PHE A 63 -7.90 12.27 5.39
CA PHE A 63 -7.34 12.16 4.05
C PHE A 63 -6.14 11.20 4.00
N ARG A 64 -5.28 11.22 5.03
CA ARG A 64 -4.20 10.25 5.18
C ARG A 64 -4.70 8.81 5.19
N ARG A 65 -5.78 8.55 5.92
CA ARG A 65 -6.40 7.22 5.98
C ARG A 65 -6.95 6.78 4.64
N GLN A 66 -7.69 7.65 3.95
CA GLN A 66 -8.21 7.36 2.61
C GLN A 66 -7.08 7.05 1.62
N PHE A 67 -5.97 7.78 1.71
CA PHE A 67 -4.78 7.51 0.91
C PHE A 67 -4.18 6.13 1.21
N GLN A 68 -4.08 5.73 2.48
CA GLN A 68 -3.60 4.40 2.86
C GLN A 68 -4.53 3.27 2.40
N GLU A 69 -5.85 3.44 2.55
CA GLU A 69 -6.85 2.49 2.07
C GLU A 69 -6.72 2.28 0.55
N MET A 70 -6.50 3.36 -0.20
CA MET A 70 -6.25 3.31 -1.65
C MET A 70 -4.97 2.53 -2.00
N CYS A 71 -3.87 2.77 -1.28
CA CYS A 71 -2.62 2.02 -1.49
C CYS A 71 -2.81 0.52 -1.17
N ALA A 72 -3.46 0.22 -0.04
CA ALA A 72 -3.70 -1.15 0.42
C ALA A 72 -4.59 -1.95 -0.55
N ALA A 73 -5.61 -1.32 -1.14
CA ALA A 73 -6.51 -1.95 -2.12
C ALA A 73 -5.78 -2.52 -3.34
N ILE A 74 -4.58 -2.02 -3.62
CA ILE A 74 -3.76 -2.37 -4.80
C ILE A 74 -2.56 -3.23 -4.39
N GLY A 75 -2.48 -3.60 -3.11
CA GLY A 75 -1.38 -4.41 -2.56
C GLY A 75 -0.09 -3.61 -2.41
N VAL A 76 -0.20 -2.29 -2.28
CA VAL A 76 0.94 -1.40 -2.13
C VAL A 76 0.94 -0.80 -0.73
N ASP A 77 2.05 -0.93 -0.01
CA ASP A 77 2.19 -0.35 1.32
C ASP A 77 3.09 0.91 1.26
N PRO A 78 2.54 2.11 1.55
CA PRO A 78 3.31 3.35 1.55
C PRO A 78 4.30 3.46 2.71
N LEU A 79 4.22 2.56 3.71
CA LEU A 79 5.08 2.47 4.88
C LEU A 79 6.12 1.35 4.76
N ALA A 80 5.92 0.38 3.86
CA ALA A 80 6.87 -0.70 3.64
C ALA A 80 8.14 -0.20 2.93
N SER A 81 9.24 -0.20 3.68
CA SER A 81 10.64 -0.10 3.24
C SER A 81 11.16 1.28 2.81
N GLY A 82 12.29 1.68 3.41
CA GLY A 82 13.10 2.82 2.99
C GLY A 82 13.72 2.71 1.59
N LYS A 83 13.61 1.54 0.93
CA LYS A 83 14.03 1.31 -0.47
C LYS A 83 12.85 1.10 -1.43
N GLY A 84 11.63 1.42 -1.00
CA GLY A 84 10.44 1.35 -1.83
C GLY A 84 10.20 2.61 -2.64
N PHE A 85 9.32 2.52 -3.63
CA PHE A 85 8.85 3.66 -4.43
C PHE A 85 8.40 4.88 -3.60
N TRP A 86 7.75 4.62 -2.46
CA TRP A 86 7.17 5.63 -1.58
C TRP A 86 8.17 6.35 -0.67
N SER A 87 9.37 5.77 -0.47
CA SER A 87 10.39 6.38 0.39
C SER A 87 10.93 7.67 -0.24
N VAL A 88 11.07 7.71 -1.56
CA VAL A 88 11.50 8.90 -2.31
C VAL A 88 10.50 10.06 -2.17
N LEU A 89 9.22 9.74 -2.07
CA LEU A 89 8.16 10.74 -1.88
C LEU A 89 8.06 11.26 -0.45
N GLY A 90 8.74 10.63 0.52
CA GLY A 90 8.75 11.05 1.92
C GLY A 90 7.35 11.03 2.56
N ILE A 91 6.50 10.09 2.11
CA ILE A 91 5.18 9.83 2.70
C ILE A 91 5.36 9.13 4.04
N GLY A 92 6.27 8.15 4.09
CA GLY A 92 6.63 7.43 5.31
C GLY A 92 7.30 8.29 6.39
N ASP A 93 7.88 9.44 6.04
CA ASP A 93 8.58 10.33 6.99
C ASP A 93 7.73 10.70 8.20
N PHE A 94 6.42 10.88 7.99
CA PHE A 94 5.49 11.18 9.08
C PHE A 94 5.45 10.04 10.11
N TYR A 95 5.35 8.79 9.64
CA TYR A 95 5.28 7.61 10.50
C TYR A 95 6.63 7.27 11.12
N TYR A 96 7.74 7.46 10.40
CA TYR A 96 9.08 7.30 10.97
C TYR A 96 9.34 8.31 12.08
N GLU A 97 8.99 9.59 11.87
CA GLU A 97 9.09 10.61 12.91
C GLU A 97 8.18 10.29 14.11
N LEU A 98 6.96 9.83 13.83
CA LEU A 98 6.00 9.46 14.87
C LEU A 98 6.51 8.27 15.70
N GLY A 99 7.10 7.25 15.07
CA GLY A 99 7.70 6.10 15.75
C GLY A 99 8.82 6.49 16.70
N VAL A 100 9.71 7.40 16.30
CA VAL A 100 10.77 7.93 17.17
C VAL A 100 10.16 8.65 18.39
N GLN A 101 9.15 9.50 18.18
CA GLN A 101 8.47 10.21 19.26
C GLN A 101 7.73 9.28 20.22
N ILE A 102 7.14 8.19 19.71
CA ILE A 102 6.52 7.14 20.54
C ILE A 102 7.57 6.54 21.47
N VAL A 103 8.73 6.15 20.94
CA VAL A 103 9.84 5.60 21.72
C VAL A 103 10.32 6.59 22.79
N GLU A 104 10.49 7.87 22.43
CA GLU A 104 10.88 8.93 23.37
C GLU A 104 9.89 9.07 24.53
N VAL A 105 8.59 9.11 24.25
CA VAL A 105 7.55 9.21 25.29
C VAL A 105 7.52 7.96 26.17
N CYS A 106 7.64 6.76 25.59
CA CYS A 106 7.70 5.52 26.33
C CYS A 106 8.92 5.47 27.27
N LEU A 107 10.11 5.86 26.80
CA LEU A 107 11.31 5.94 27.63
C LEU A 107 11.17 7.00 28.72
N ALA A 108 10.64 8.18 28.40
CA ALA A 108 10.46 9.28 29.35
C ALA A 108 9.39 9.01 30.42
N THR A 109 8.51 8.02 30.21
CA THR A 109 7.46 7.66 31.17
C THR A 109 7.72 6.35 31.90
N ASN A 110 8.71 5.56 31.46
CA ASN A 110 9.04 4.24 31.99
C ASN A 110 9.17 4.22 33.53
N TYR A 111 9.88 5.19 34.13
CA TYR A 111 10.06 5.26 35.59
C TYR A 111 8.75 5.54 36.37
N LYS A 112 7.70 6.03 35.71
CA LYS A 112 6.40 6.35 36.32
C LYS A 112 5.40 5.22 36.17
N ASN A 113 5.41 4.52 35.04
CA ASN A 113 4.37 3.56 34.66
C ASN A 113 4.88 2.12 34.45
N GLY A 114 6.18 1.88 34.64
CA GLY A 114 6.79 0.55 34.51
C GLY A 114 6.86 0.04 33.06
N GLY A 115 6.76 0.93 32.08
CA GLY A 115 6.83 0.56 30.65
C GLY A 115 5.48 0.26 30.00
N LEU A 116 4.37 0.49 30.71
CA LEU A 116 3.02 0.37 30.17
C LEU A 116 2.34 1.74 30.07
N ILE A 117 1.80 2.06 28.91
CA ILE A 117 1.10 3.32 28.64
C ILE A 117 -0.10 3.04 27.74
N THR A 118 -1.24 3.70 27.99
CA THR A 118 -2.42 3.59 27.12
C THR A 118 -2.21 4.41 25.84
N LEU A 119 -2.87 4.03 24.75
CA LEU A 119 -2.79 4.80 23.50
C LEU A 119 -3.26 6.25 23.65
N ASP A 120 -4.32 6.49 24.42
CA ASP A 120 -4.84 7.85 24.65
C ASP A 120 -3.88 8.70 25.47
N GLU A 121 -3.22 8.12 26.47
CA GLU A 121 -2.20 8.81 27.27
C GLU A 121 -0.95 9.10 26.42
N LEU A 122 -0.48 8.10 25.66
CA LEU A 122 0.64 8.24 24.73
C LEU A 122 0.35 9.37 23.72
N ARG A 123 -0.83 9.36 23.09
CA ARG A 123 -1.24 10.41 22.15
C ARG A 123 -1.25 11.78 22.79
N SER A 124 -1.85 11.91 23.97
CA SER A 124 -1.96 13.18 24.67
C SER A 124 -0.58 13.74 25.04
N ARG A 125 0.33 12.89 25.54
CA ARG A 125 1.71 13.27 25.86
C ARG A 125 2.51 13.64 24.61
N LEU A 126 2.35 12.89 23.52
CA LEU A 126 3.03 13.15 22.25
C LEU A 126 2.60 14.50 21.65
N ILE A 127 1.29 14.77 21.63
CA ILE A 127 0.75 16.06 21.16
C ILE A 127 1.25 17.20 22.04
N ALA A 128 1.33 17.00 23.37
CA ALA A 128 1.85 18.01 24.29
C ALA A 128 3.35 18.26 24.12
N ALA A 129 4.13 17.23 23.81
CA ALA A 129 5.57 17.33 23.58
C ALA A 129 5.91 17.99 22.23
N ARG A 130 5.01 17.90 21.24
CA ARG A 130 5.20 18.56 19.94
C ARG A 130 5.12 20.08 20.07
N GLY A 131 6.17 20.75 19.59
CA GLY A 131 6.24 22.22 19.57
C GLY A 131 5.17 22.87 18.69
N LYS A 132 4.95 24.18 18.87
CA LYS A 132 3.92 24.97 18.16
C LYS A 132 3.91 24.78 16.64
N ALA A 133 5.08 24.53 16.01
CA ALA A 133 5.22 24.33 14.58
C ALA A 133 4.55 23.05 14.05
N LYS A 134 4.38 22.00 14.88
CA LYS A 134 3.80 20.71 14.48
C LYS A 134 2.39 20.47 15.02
N LYS A 135 1.76 21.48 15.63
CA LYS A 135 0.38 21.42 16.14
C LYS A 135 -0.69 21.23 15.05
N HIS A 136 -0.35 21.48 13.79
CA HIS A 136 -1.28 21.36 12.66
C HIS A 136 -1.33 19.95 12.04
N GLN A 137 -0.63 18.97 12.61
CA GLN A 137 -0.77 17.57 12.19
C GLN A 137 -1.75 16.88 13.13
N ASP A 138 -2.89 16.48 12.59
CA ASP A 138 -3.89 15.72 13.35
C ASP A 138 -3.40 14.27 13.48
N ILE A 139 -3.03 13.89 14.71
CA ILE A 139 -2.54 12.54 15.05
C ILE A 139 -3.66 11.78 15.74
N THR A 140 -3.95 10.58 15.25
CA THR A 140 -4.98 9.67 15.77
C THR A 140 -4.37 8.43 16.41
N ASN A 141 -5.18 7.63 17.10
CA ASN A 141 -4.72 6.35 17.64
C ASN A 141 -4.36 5.35 16.50
N GLU A 142 -5.05 5.43 15.36
CA GLU A 142 -4.73 4.65 14.16
C GLU A 142 -3.32 4.98 13.65
N ASP A 143 -2.92 6.25 13.68
CA ASP A 143 -1.57 6.64 13.28
C ASP A 143 -0.48 6.09 14.21
N LEU A 144 -0.76 6.07 15.52
CA LEU A 144 0.15 5.49 16.51
C LEU A 144 0.32 4.00 16.26
N LEU A 145 -0.76 3.28 15.97
CA LEU A 145 -0.71 1.85 15.65
C LEU A 145 0.03 1.57 14.35
N ALA A 146 -0.14 2.41 13.32
CA ALA A 146 0.58 2.26 12.06
C ALA A 146 2.08 2.61 12.16
N ALA A 147 2.49 3.35 13.19
CA ALA A 147 3.89 3.72 13.43
C ALA A 147 4.67 2.74 14.33
N MET A 148 3.98 1.80 15.00
CA MET A 148 4.57 0.79 15.90
C MET A 148 4.77 -0.54 15.18
#